data_AF-W6TXY5-F1
#
_entry.id   AF-W6TXY5-F1
#
_cell.length_a   1.000
_cell.length_b   1.000
_cell.length_c   1.000
_cell.angle_alpha   90.00
_cell.angle_beta   90.00
_cell.angle_gamma   90.00
#
_symmetry.space_group_name_H-M   'P 1'
#
loop_
_entity.id
_entity.type
_entity.pdbx_description
1 polymer ?
#
loop_
_entity_poly.entity_id
_entity_poly.type
_entity_poly.pdbx_seq_one_letter_code
_entity_poly.pdbx_strand_id
1 'polypeptide(L)'
;MNKKSIVSLIILLQFITFSCKSIASLTNEPEPPIEPTLKNLSIYETQLTSYVLYLETFLIRARQKFPNYNFPPFTLFDPKNLKEEHTLQTIQENIKHLKHYINTTKPIAIDVYKKCSKLKK
;
A
#
# COMPACT_ATOMS: atom_id res chain seq x y z
N MET A 1 43.85 18.67 8.36
CA MET A 1 42.43 18.60 7.95
C MET A 1 41.74 19.89 8.39
N ASN A 2 41.21 20.70 7.45
CA ASN A 2 40.83 22.08 7.74
C ASN A 2 39.45 22.16 8.43
N LYS A 3 39.34 22.87 9.57
CA LYS A 3 38.13 22.93 10.42
C LYS A 3 36.88 23.36 9.63
N LYS A 4 37.05 24.25 8.65
CA LYS A 4 35.99 24.69 7.70
C LYS A 4 35.45 23.56 6.82
N SER A 5 36.29 22.60 6.44
CA SER A 5 35.91 21.47 5.57
C SER A 5 35.08 20.43 6.33
N ILE A 6 35.37 20.20 7.61
CA ILE A 6 34.58 19.31 8.49
C ILE A 6 33.21 19.92 8.78
N VAL A 7 33.15 21.22 9.07
CA VAL A 7 31.87 21.93 9.30
C VAL A 7 30.99 21.91 8.05
N SER A 8 31.58 22.16 6.87
CA SER A 8 30.86 22.06 5.59
C SER A 8 30.31 20.66 5.32
N LEU A 9 31.06 19.61 5.64
CA LEU A 9 30.62 18.22 5.49
C LEU A 9 29.48 17.86 6.45
N ILE A 10 29.53 18.34 7.69
CA ILE A 10 28.45 18.14 8.68
C ILE A 10 27.17 18.86 8.26
N ILE A 11 27.29 20.09 7.75
CA ILE A 11 26.15 20.86 7.23
C ILE A 11 25.54 20.14 6.01
N LEU A 12 26.36 19.63 5.09
CA LEU A 12 25.90 18.87 3.93
C LEU A 12 25.18 17.57 4.35
N LEU A 13 25.70 16.85 5.35
CA LEU A 13 25.05 15.66 5.92
C LEU A 13 23.68 15.99 6.54
N GLN A 14 23.57 17.13 7.24
CA GLN A 14 22.30 17.57 7.82
C GLN A 14 21.25 17.89 6.75
N PHE A 15 21.65 18.52 5.63
CA PHE A 15 20.75 18.75 4.49
C PHE A 15 20.28 17.46 3.81
N ILE A 16 21.11 16.41 3.74
CA ILE A 16 20.71 15.10 3.19
C ILE A 16 19.64 14.42 4.07
N THR A 17 19.70 14.60 5.39
CA THR A 17 18.71 14.03 6.34
C THR A 17 17.37 14.77 6.36
N PHE A 18 17.30 15.99 5.82
CA PHE A 18 16.08 16.79 5.65
C PHE A 18 15.37 16.54 4.30
N SER A 19 15.64 15.40 3.66
CA SER A 19 14.84 14.97 2.50
C SER A 19 13.37 14.87 2.90
N CYS A 20 12.52 15.67 2.27
CA CYS A 20 11.07 15.69 2.47
C CYS A 20 10.54 14.24 2.49
N LYS A 21 10.12 13.77 3.66
CA LYS A 21 9.59 12.41 3.84
C LYS A 21 8.20 12.31 3.21
N SER A 22 8.11 12.28 1.88
CA SER A 22 6.84 12.06 1.17
C SER A 22 6.42 10.59 1.18
N ILE A 23 5.14 10.33 1.38
CA ILE A 23 4.56 9.00 1.15
C ILE A 23 3.98 8.96 -0.27
N ALA A 24 3.94 7.79 -0.90
CA ALA A 24 3.29 7.61 -2.19
C ALA A 24 1.81 8.04 -2.13
N SER A 25 1.24 8.53 -3.23
CA SER A 25 -0.20 8.75 -3.33
C SER A 25 -0.95 7.43 -3.37
N LEU A 26 -2.16 7.41 -2.80
CA LEU A 26 -3.07 6.28 -2.92
C LEU A 26 -3.56 6.11 -4.35
N THR A 27 -3.56 4.88 -4.84
CA THR A 27 -4.14 4.51 -6.13
C THR A 27 -5.63 4.16 -5.99
N ASN A 28 -6.35 4.27 -7.10
CA ASN A 28 -7.76 3.91 -7.16
C ASN A 28 -7.94 2.38 -7.16
N GLU A 29 -9.01 1.94 -6.52
CA GLU A 29 -9.42 0.54 -6.57
C GLU A 29 -9.92 0.18 -7.98
N PRO A 30 -9.58 -1.00 -8.51
CA PRO A 30 -10.09 -1.46 -9.79
C PRO A 30 -11.62 -1.55 -9.83
N GLU A 31 -12.21 -1.12 -10.94
CA GLU A 31 -13.66 -1.21 -11.16
C GLU A 31 -14.06 -2.59 -11.68
N PRO A 32 -15.24 -3.11 -11.29
CA PRO A 32 -15.73 -4.38 -11.79
C PRO A 32 -15.98 -4.33 -13.31
N PRO A 33 -15.82 -5.45 -14.02
CA PRO A 33 -16.05 -5.49 -15.46
C PRO A 33 -17.54 -5.31 -15.77
N ILE A 34 -17.84 -4.69 -16.91
CA ILE A 34 -19.22 -4.50 -17.40
C ILE A 34 -19.88 -5.86 -17.67
N GLU A 35 -19.15 -6.78 -18.31
CA GLU A 35 -19.61 -8.12 -18.61
C GLU A 35 -18.88 -9.16 -17.74
N PRO A 36 -19.59 -9.94 -16.91
CA PRO A 36 -18.98 -10.90 -15.98
C PRO A 36 -18.63 -12.24 -16.67
N THR A 37 -17.97 -12.17 -17.83
CA THR A 37 -17.41 -13.37 -18.47
C THR A 37 -16.27 -13.93 -17.63
N LEU A 38 -15.99 -15.23 -17.76
CA LEU A 38 -14.88 -15.88 -17.04
C LEU A 38 -13.58 -15.07 -17.23
N LYS A 39 -13.22 -14.77 -18.48
CA LYS A 39 -12.04 -13.97 -18.83
C LYS A 39 -12.00 -12.61 -18.13
N ASN A 40 -13.09 -11.85 -18.17
CA ASN A 40 -13.13 -10.52 -17.59
C ASN A 40 -13.03 -10.57 -16.06
N LEU A 41 -13.64 -11.57 -15.44
CA LEU A 41 -13.55 -11.79 -14.01
C LEU A 41 -12.14 -12.23 -13.59
N SER A 42 -11.45 -13.07 -14.37
CA SER A 42 -10.04 -13.44 -14.13
C SER A 42 -9.11 -12.22 -14.16
N ILE A 43 -9.33 -11.31 -15.12
CA ILE A 43 -8.59 -10.04 -15.22
C ILE A 43 -8.88 -9.20 -13.98
N TYR A 44 -10.15 -9.09 -13.59
CA TYR A 44 -10.56 -8.29 -12.45
C TYR A 44 -9.99 -8.84 -11.13
N GLU A 45 -10.00 -10.15 -10.91
CA GLU A 45 -9.37 -10.82 -9.78
C GLU A 45 -7.87 -10.50 -9.69
N THR A 46 -7.16 -10.54 -10.82
CA THR A 46 -5.73 -10.20 -10.89
C THR A 46 -5.48 -8.73 -10.53
N GLN A 47 -6.35 -7.83 -10.99
CA GLN A 47 -6.29 -6.40 -10.65
C GLN A 47 -6.54 -6.17 -9.16
N LEU A 48 -7.55 -6.83 -8.58
CA LEU A 48 -7.84 -6.75 -7.14
C LEU A 48 -6.67 -7.31 -6.31
N THR A 49 -6.08 -8.43 -6.72
CA THR A 49 -4.89 -9.01 -6.06
C THR A 49 -3.73 -8.02 -6.08
N SER A 50 -3.47 -7.40 -7.23
CA SER A 50 -2.45 -6.36 -7.36
C SER A 50 -2.72 -5.16 -6.43
N TYR A 51 -4.00 -4.76 -6.31
CA TYR A 51 -4.42 -3.66 -5.43
C TYR A 51 -4.26 -4.02 -3.94
N VAL A 52 -4.58 -5.25 -3.55
CA VAL A 52 -4.35 -5.78 -2.19
C VAL A 52 -2.87 -5.69 -1.82
N LEU A 53 -1.98 -6.21 -2.67
CA LEU A 53 -0.53 -6.17 -2.44
C LEU A 53 0.00 -4.73 -2.40
N TYR A 54 -0.56 -3.84 -3.21
CA TYR A 54 -0.26 -2.42 -3.16
C TYR A 54 -0.62 -1.81 -1.79
N LEU A 55 -1.83 -2.05 -1.26
CA LEU A 55 -2.26 -1.53 0.03
C LEU A 55 -1.37 -2.04 1.17
N GLU A 56 -1.04 -3.34 1.15
CA GLU A 56 -0.15 -3.94 2.13
C GLU A 56 1.25 -3.31 2.08
N THR A 57 1.83 -3.23 0.88
CA THR A 57 3.16 -2.61 0.69
C THR A 57 3.15 -1.16 1.13
N PHE A 58 2.10 -0.40 0.81
CA PHE A 58 1.92 0.98 1.24
C PHE A 58 1.98 1.09 2.77
N LEU A 59 1.22 0.27 3.49
CA LEU A 59 1.16 0.29 4.95
C LEU A 59 2.48 -0.13 5.60
N ILE A 60 3.14 -1.17 5.08
CA ILE A 60 4.47 -1.61 5.56
C ILE A 60 5.50 -0.50 5.39
N ARG A 61 5.57 0.10 4.20
CA ARG A 61 6.52 1.18 3.90
C ARG A 61 6.23 2.43 4.72
N ALA A 62 4.95 2.76 4.94
CA ALA A 62 4.55 3.84 5.83
C ALA A 62 5.05 3.59 7.25
N ARG A 63 4.87 2.36 7.77
CA ARG A 63 5.32 1.97 9.12
C ARG A 63 6.82 2.11 9.30
N GLN A 64 7.59 1.65 8.33
CA GLN A 64 9.05 1.80 8.33
C GLN A 64 9.49 3.27 8.30
N LYS A 65 8.77 4.12 7.54
CA LYS A 65 9.11 5.53 7.37
C LYS A 65 8.76 6.42 8.56
N PHE A 66 7.70 6.07 9.29
CA PHE A 66 7.18 6.84 10.43
C PHE A 66 7.12 6.00 11.71
N PRO A 67 8.25 5.51 12.25
CA PRO A 67 8.27 4.55 13.36
C PRO A 67 7.58 5.05 14.64
N ASN A 68 7.47 6.38 14.82
CA ASN A 68 6.84 7.01 15.98
C ASN A 68 5.33 7.25 15.80
N TYR A 69 4.76 6.94 14.63
CA TYR A 69 3.32 7.02 14.42
C TYR A 69 2.64 5.76 14.95
N ASN A 70 1.57 5.92 15.73
CA ASN A 70 0.76 4.80 16.19
C ASN A 70 -0.09 4.26 15.03
N PHE A 71 0.43 3.25 14.32
CA PHE A 71 -0.28 2.62 13.22
C PHE A 71 -1.45 1.79 13.74
N PRO A 72 -2.65 1.92 13.15
CA PRO A 72 -3.71 0.95 13.37
C PRO A 72 -3.20 -0.47 13.06
N PRO A 73 -3.67 -1.49 13.80
CA PRO A 73 -3.35 -2.87 13.45
C PRO A 73 -3.95 -3.20 12.09
N PHE A 74 -3.20 -3.97 11.29
CA PHE A 74 -3.68 -4.53 10.03
C PHE A 74 -3.06 -5.91 9.85
N THR A 75 -3.79 -6.79 9.19
CA THR A 75 -3.35 -8.15 8.86
C THR A 75 -2.78 -8.16 7.45
N LEU A 76 -1.71 -8.93 7.25
CA LEU A 76 -1.19 -9.18 5.91
C LEU A 76 -2.16 -10.10 5.17
N PHE A 77 -2.23 -9.93 3.86
CA PHE A 77 -3.02 -10.78 3.00
C PHE A 77 -2.41 -12.18 2.94
N ASP A 78 -3.22 -13.22 3.17
CA ASP A 78 -2.80 -14.61 2.98
C ASP A 78 -3.33 -15.14 1.65
N PRO A 79 -2.47 -15.32 0.63
CA PRO A 79 -2.90 -15.80 -0.68
C PRO A 79 -3.43 -17.25 -0.65
N LYS A 80 -3.15 -18.02 0.42
CA LYS A 80 -3.68 -19.38 0.59
C LYS A 80 -5.20 -19.43 0.75
N ASN A 81 -5.82 -18.28 1.04
CA ASN A 81 -7.27 -18.17 1.10
C ASN A 81 -7.93 -18.06 -0.28
N LEU A 82 -7.14 -17.84 -1.33
CA LEU A 82 -7.63 -17.89 -2.71
C LEU A 82 -7.60 -19.34 -3.19
N LYS A 83 -8.64 -19.76 -3.87
CA LYS A 83 -8.67 -21.09 -4.47
C LYS A 83 -7.98 -21.08 -5.82
N GLU A 84 -7.36 -22.20 -6.16
CA GLU A 84 -6.53 -22.35 -7.36
C GLU A 84 -7.33 -22.68 -8.61
N GLU A 85 -8.56 -23.18 -8.48
CA GLU A 85 -9.33 -23.61 -9.65
C GLU A 85 -9.83 -22.44 -10.50
N HIS A 86 -9.66 -22.53 -11.82
CA HIS A 86 -10.06 -21.45 -12.72
C HIS A 86 -11.49 -21.59 -13.24
N THR A 87 -12.47 -21.63 -12.32
CA THR A 87 -13.90 -21.69 -12.65
C THR A 87 -14.61 -20.38 -12.33
N LEU A 88 -15.77 -20.14 -12.97
CA LEU A 88 -16.55 -18.93 -12.73
C LEU A 88 -16.91 -18.73 -11.25
N GLN A 89 -17.35 -19.82 -10.60
CA GLN A 89 -17.69 -19.82 -9.18
C GLN A 89 -16.47 -19.49 -8.33
N THR A 90 -15.34 -20.18 -8.56
CA THR A 90 -14.12 -19.97 -7.80
C THR A 90 -13.61 -18.53 -7.89
N ILE A 91 -13.60 -17.96 -9.10
CA ILE A 91 -13.16 -16.59 -9.32
C ILE A 91 -14.07 -15.60 -8.59
N GLN A 92 -15.39 -15.81 -8.60
CA GLN A 92 -16.33 -14.97 -7.84
C GLN A 92 -16.09 -15.05 -6.32
N GLU A 93 -15.79 -16.23 -5.80
CA GLU A 93 -15.45 -16.43 -4.39
C GLU A 93 -14.13 -15.75 -4.02
N ASN A 94 -13.10 -15.88 -4.86
CA ASN A 94 -11.81 -15.19 -4.70
C ASN A 94 -11.99 -13.66 -4.75
N ILE A 95 -12.75 -13.13 -5.72
CA ILE A 95 -13.10 -11.70 -5.80
C ILE A 95 -13.79 -11.23 -4.52
N LYS A 96 -14.73 -12.02 -3.98
CA LYS A 96 -15.42 -11.69 -2.72
C LYS A 96 -14.42 -11.62 -1.56
N HIS A 97 -13.49 -12.56 -1.48
CA HIS A 97 -12.46 -12.58 -0.45
C HIS A 97 -11.52 -11.36 -0.57
N LEU A 98 -11.05 -11.06 -1.78
CA LEU A 98 -10.21 -9.88 -2.06
C LEU A 98 -10.93 -8.58 -1.68
N LYS A 99 -12.20 -8.43 -2.07
CA LYS A 99 -13.01 -7.26 -1.70
C LYS A 99 -13.20 -7.13 -0.19
N HIS A 100 -13.39 -8.24 0.52
CA HIS A 100 -13.46 -8.20 1.98
C HIS A 100 -12.18 -7.62 2.59
N TYR A 101 -11.01 -8.11 2.17
CA TYR A 101 -9.73 -7.57 2.60
C TYR A 101 -9.55 -6.09 2.25
N ILE A 102 -9.90 -5.70 1.02
CA ILE A 102 -9.80 -4.29 0.58
C ILE A 102 -10.68 -3.40 1.46
N ASN A 103 -11.91 -3.82 1.75
CA ASN A 103 -12.84 -3.06 2.58
C ASN A 103 -12.33 -2.85 4.01
N THR A 104 -11.57 -3.79 4.56
CA THR A 104 -10.97 -3.64 5.89
C THR A 104 -9.68 -2.80 5.86
N THR A 105 -8.86 -2.95 4.82
CA THR A 105 -7.50 -2.39 4.78
C THR A 105 -7.43 -1.00 4.16
N LYS A 106 -8.25 -0.72 3.14
CA LYS A 106 -8.26 0.56 2.42
C LYS A 106 -8.57 1.77 3.33
N PRO A 107 -9.54 1.72 4.27
CA PRO A 107 -9.76 2.83 5.21
C PRO A 107 -8.52 3.13 6.06
N ILE A 108 -7.81 2.09 6.51
CA ILE A 108 -6.56 2.23 7.28
C ILE A 108 -5.50 2.93 6.43
N ALA A 109 -5.33 2.51 5.17
CA ALA A 109 -4.39 3.14 4.24
C ALA A 109 -4.72 4.61 3.98
N ILE A 110 -6.01 4.95 3.84
CA ILE A 110 -6.50 6.33 3.70
C ILE A 110 -6.16 7.17 4.94
N ASP A 111 -6.39 6.65 6.14
CA ASP A 111 -6.11 7.37 7.37
C ASP A 111 -4.61 7.58 7.60
N VAL A 112 -3.80 6.54 7.34
CA VAL A 112 -2.34 6.62 7.34
C VAL A 112 -1.88 7.67 6.32
N TYR A 113 -2.38 7.61 5.09
CA TYR A 113 -2.04 8.58 4.05
C TYR A 113 -2.35 10.01 4.50
N LYS A 114 -3.57 10.29 4.98
CA LYS A 114 -4.01 11.62 5.43
C LYS A 114 -3.15 12.15 6.57
N LYS A 115 -2.73 11.31 7.52
CA LYS A 115 -1.89 11.74 8.64
C LYS A 115 -0.44 11.92 8.20
N CYS A 116 0.16 10.94 7.53
CA CYS A 116 1.53 11.01 7.06
C CYS A 116 1.75 12.12 6.00
N SER A 117 0.74 12.43 5.18
CA SER A 117 0.79 13.54 4.23
C SER A 117 0.78 14.90 4.92
N LYS A 118 0.14 15.00 6.10
CA LYS A 118 0.10 16.21 6.95
C LYS A 118 1.31 16.34 7.87
N LEU A 119 1.98 15.23 8.21
CA LEU A 119 3.27 15.22 8.90
C LEU A 119 4.42 15.78 8.05
N LYS A 120 4.15 16.17 6.79
CA LYS A 120 4.98 17.10 6.03
C LYS A 120 4.86 18.51 6.62
N LYS A 121 5.37 18.73 7.82
CA LYS A 121 5.68 20.06 8.35
C LYS A 121 6.98 19.99 9.13
#